data_AF-A0A6N7YIT2-F1
#
_entry.id   AF-A0A6N7YIT2-F1
#
_cell.length_a   1.000
_cell.length_b   1.000
_cell.length_c   1.000
_cell.angle_alpha   90.00
_cell.angle_beta   90.00
_cell.angle_gamma   90.00
#
_symmetry.space_group_name_H-M   'P 1'
#
loop_
_entity.id
_entity.type
_entity.pdbx_description
1 polymer ?
#
loop_
_entity_poly.entity_id
_entity_poly.type
_entity_poly.pdbx_seq_one_letter_code
_entity_poly.pdbx_strand_id
1 'polypeptide(L)'
;MVNLDCWVTPDHLSLDEFARHVTRVTRNEARREARAEAQAKEQAAQQRAAKAARAREDELISQARLLDAERRHREEVAWARSVLDDNHGAPTKRRTPTRKVRAAVWERDGGACQGCGSTQLLQFDHIIPLAKGGSNAITNLQLLCDTCNQRKSASI
;
A
#
# COMPACT_ATOMS: atom_id res chain seq x y z
N MET A 1 13.35 -62.95 4.17
CA MET A 1 13.72 -64.01 3.22
C MET A 1 14.95 -63.55 2.49
N VAL A 2 16.08 -64.20 2.78
CA VAL A 2 17.40 -63.87 2.26
C VAL A 2 17.48 -64.24 0.78
N ASN A 3 17.81 -63.27 -0.08
CA ASN A 3 18.17 -63.58 -1.46
C ASN A 3 19.67 -63.85 -1.48
N LEU A 4 20.02 -65.11 -1.21
CA LEU A 4 21.34 -65.67 -1.49
C LEU A 4 21.38 -65.98 -2.98
N ASP A 5 21.88 -65.08 -3.80
CA ASP A 5 22.42 -65.45 -5.11
C ASP A 5 23.37 -64.38 -5.64
N CYS A 6 24.46 -64.85 -6.26
CA CYS A 6 25.53 -64.11 -6.93
C CYS A 6 26.72 -63.61 -6.08
N TRP A 7 27.26 -64.47 -5.21
CA TRP A 7 28.71 -64.44 -4.97
C TRP A 7 29.41 -65.21 -6.11
N VAL A 8 29.64 -64.53 -7.23
CA VAL A 8 30.62 -65.00 -8.21
C VAL A 8 32.00 -64.90 -7.54
N THR A 9 32.55 -66.03 -7.12
CA THR A 9 33.95 -66.10 -6.67
C THR A 9 34.85 -65.77 -7.86
N PRO A 10 35.72 -64.74 -7.79
CA PRO A 10 36.61 -64.43 -8.89
C PRO A 10 37.66 -65.54 -9.01
N ASP A 11 37.59 -66.32 -10.08
CA ASP A 11 38.77 -67.02 -10.59
C ASP A 11 39.84 -65.97 -10.89
N HIS A 12 40.96 -66.05 -10.17
CA HIS A 12 42.31 -65.58 -10.50
C HIS A 12 42.43 -64.30 -11.35
N LEU A 13 42.06 -63.15 -10.77
CA LEU A 13 42.67 -61.89 -11.20
C LEU A 13 44.10 -61.84 -10.64
N SER A 14 45.06 -61.55 -11.50
CA SER A 14 46.43 -61.28 -11.05
C SER A 14 46.45 -60.10 -10.07
N LEU A 15 47.43 -60.06 -9.16
CA LEU A 15 47.61 -58.93 -8.24
C LEU A 15 47.61 -57.57 -8.98
N ASP A 16 48.11 -57.56 -10.21
CA ASP A 16 48.12 -56.38 -11.08
C ASP A 16 46.71 -55.94 -11.51
N GLU A 17 45.80 -56.88 -11.82
CA GLU A 17 44.43 -56.55 -12.19
C GLU A 17 43.59 -56.06 -11.00
N PHE A 18 43.81 -56.65 -9.81
CA PHE A 18 43.21 -56.15 -8.58
C PHE A 18 43.69 -54.72 -8.25
N ALA A 19 44.99 -54.46 -8.36
CA ALA A 19 45.56 -53.13 -8.15
C ALA A 19 45.02 -52.09 -9.16
N ARG A 20 44.87 -52.48 -10.44
CA ARG A 20 44.23 -51.65 -11.48
C ARG A 20 42.76 -51.36 -11.16
N HIS A 21 42.02 -52.34 -10.65
CA HIS A 21 40.62 -52.16 -10.24
C HIS A 21 40.49 -51.15 -9.10
N VAL A 22 41.26 -51.32 -8.02
CA VAL A 22 41.24 -50.42 -6.85
C VAL A 22 41.62 -48.99 -7.26
N THR A 23 42.65 -48.83 -8.09
CA THR A 23 43.07 -47.52 -8.62
C THR A 23 41.97 -46.85 -9.45
N ARG A 24 41.23 -47.63 -10.25
CA ARG A 24 40.11 -47.12 -11.04
C ARG A 24 38.94 -46.70 -10.16
N VAL A 25 38.59 -47.49 -9.15
CA VAL A 25 37.48 -47.20 -8.23
C VAL A 25 37.77 -45.92 -7.44
N THR A 26 38.93 -45.83 -6.80
CA THR A 26 39.35 -44.64 -6.03
C THR A 26 39.42 -43.37 -6.89
N ARG A 27 39.94 -43.47 -8.12
CA ARG A 27 39.92 -42.34 -9.08
C ARG A 27 38.50 -41.93 -9.46
N ASN A 28 37.59 -42.88 -9.62
CA ASN A 28 36.20 -42.59 -9.93
C ASN A 28 35.46 -41.96 -8.74
N GLU A 29 35.77 -42.37 -7.52
CA GLU A 29 35.25 -41.75 -6.29
C GLU A 29 35.73 -40.30 -6.17
N ALA A 30 37.03 -40.05 -6.31
CA ALA A 30 37.59 -38.70 -6.30
C ALA A 30 36.97 -37.80 -7.39
N ARG A 31 36.69 -38.36 -8.58
CA ARG A 31 35.97 -37.64 -9.65
C ARG A 31 34.52 -37.32 -9.29
N ARG A 32 33.83 -38.22 -8.57
CA ARG A 32 32.46 -37.98 -8.10
C ARG A 32 32.42 -36.89 -7.04
N GLU A 33 33.35 -36.93 -6.10
CA GLU A 33 33.50 -35.91 -5.05
C GLU A 33 33.82 -34.54 -5.66
N ALA A 34 34.78 -34.45 -6.58
CA ALA A 34 35.12 -33.21 -7.26
C ALA A 34 33.94 -32.64 -8.07
N ARG A 35 33.14 -33.50 -8.71
CA ARG A 35 31.90 -33.08 -9.40
C ARG A 35 30.84 -32.58 -8.43
N ALA A 36 30.65 -33.26 -7.31
CA ALA A 36 29.71 -32.85 -6.27
C ALA A 36 30.11 -31.50 -5.66
N GLU A 37 31.39 -31.29 -5.40
CA GLU A 37 31.91 -30.01 -4.90
C GLU A 37 31.74 -28.89 -5.94
N ALA A 38 32.04 -29.16 -7.22
CA ALA A 38 31.82 -28.20 -8.30
C ALA A 38 30.33 -27.84 -8.44
N GLN A 39 29.44 -28.82 -8.37
CA GLN A 39 27.99 -28.61 -8.38
C GLN A 39 27.53 -27.79 -7.17
N ALA A 40 28.05 -28.06 -5.97
CA ALA A 40 27.71 -27.29 -4.78
C ALA A 40 28.18 -25.83 -4.88
N LYS A 41 29.38 -25.59 -5.42
CA LYS A 41 29.89 -24.23 -5.68
C LYS A 41 29.03 -23.49 -6.70
N GLU A 42 28.67 -24.16 -7.79
CA GLU A 42 27.79 -23.63 -8.83
C GLU A 42 26.41 -23.29 -8.26
N GLN A 43 25.78 -24.20 -7.53
CA GLN A 43 24.49 -23.98 -6.86
C GLN A 43 24.56 -22.81 -5.87
N ALA A 44 25.63 -22.71 -5.07
CA ALA A 44 25.81 -21.60 -4.13
C ALA A 44 25.97 -20.26 -4.88
N ALA A 45 26.68 -20.24 -6.01
CA ALA A 45 26.80 -19.05 -6.85
C ALA A 45 25.43 -18.64 -7.43
N GLN A 46 24.66 -19.60 -7.94
CA GLN A 46 23.30 -19.37 -8.44
C GLN A 46 22.37 -18.85 -7.34
N GLN A 47 22.41 -19.41 -6.14
CA GLN A 47 21.63 -18.93 -5.00
C GLN A 47 22.00 -17.51 -4.59
N ARG A 48 23.30 -17.17 -4.56
CA ARG A 48 23.77 -15.81 -4.28
C ARG A 48 23.29 -14.83 -5.34
N ALA A 49 23.38 -15.20 -6.62
CA ALA A 49 22.90 -14.39 -7.74
C ALA A 49 21.37 -14.17 -7.66
N ALA A 50 20.60 -15.22 -7.38
CA ALA A 50 19.15 -15.14 -7.21
C ALA A 50 18.76 -14.25 -6.02
N LYS A 51 19.46 -14.38 -4.89
CA LYS A 51 19.23 -13.52 -3.71
C LYS A 51 19.54 -12.06 -4.04
N ALA A 52 20.63 -11.79 -4.75
CA ALA A 52 20.99 -10.43 -5.17
C ALA A 52 19.96 -9.84 -6.15
N ALA A 53 19.41 -10.65 -7.06
CA ALA A 53 18.36 -10.21 -7.98
C ALA A 53 17.07 -9.83 -7.23
N ARG A 54 16.63 -10.68 -6.29
CA ARG A 54 15.46 -10.38 -5.43
C ARG A 54 15.66 -9.11 -4.61
N ALA A 55 16.84 -8.92 -4.02
CA ALA A 55 17.13 -7.70 -3.26
C ALA A 55 17.08 -6.43 -4.12
N ARG A 56 17.51 -6.50 -5.39
CA ARG A 56 17.38 -5.38 -6.34
C ARG A 56 15.93 -5.10 -6.69
N GLU A 57 15.13 -6.14 -6.89
CA GLU A 57 13.70 -6.01 -7.14
C GLU A 57 12.96 -5.38 -5.95
N ASP A 58 13.26 -5.83 -4.73
CA ASP A 58 12.71 -5.26 -3.49
C ASP A 58 13.07 -3.78 -3.33
N GLU A 59 14.31 -3.39 -3.65
CA GLU A 59 14.76 -2.01 -3.64
C GLU A 59 13.98 -1.14 -4.64
N LEU A 60 13.75 -1.64 -5.87
CA LEU A 60 12.94 -0.95 -6.88
C LEU A 60 11.49 -0.80 -6.43
N ILE A 61 10.91 -1.83 -5.81
CA ILE A 61 9.55 -1.78 -5.25
C ILE A 61 9.48 -0.73 -4.12
N SER A 62 10.50 -0.67 -3.25
CA SER A 62 10.61 0.33 -2.20
C SER A 62 10.63 1.76 -2.77
N GLN A 63 11.47 2.00 -3.78
CA GLN A 63 11.57 3.30 -4.46
C GLN A 63 10.25 3.70 -5.14
N ALA A 64 9.59 2.76 -5.83
CA ALA A 64 8.29 3.01 -6.45
C ALA A 64 7.24 3.44 -5.42
N ARG A 65 7.19 2.79 -4.25
CA ARG A 65 6.28 3.16 -3.16
C ARG A 65 6.53 4.59 -2.64
N LEU A 66 7.79 5.00 -2.52
CA LEU A 66 8.15 6.36 -2.13
C LEU A 66 7.67 7.39 -3.16
N LEU A 67 7.94 7.16 -4.44
CA LEU A 67 7.49 8.04 -5.52
C LEU A 67 5.96 8.14 -5.58
N ASP A 68 5.23 7.04 -5.35
CA ASP A 68 3.78 7.06 -5.28
C ASP A 68 3.24 7.79 -4.04
N ALA A 69 3.96 7.75 -2.92
CA ALA A 69 3.62 8.53 -1.74
C ALA A 69 3.85 10.03 -1.99
N GLU A 70 4.96 10.41 -2.63
CA GLU A 70 5.25 11.79 -3.02
C GLU A 70 4.23 12.33 -4.02
N ARG A 71 3.86 11.52 -5.03
CA ARG A 71 2.81 11.87 -5.99
C ARG A 71 1.50 12.17 -5.28
N ARG A 72 1.04 11.25 -4.40
CA ARG A 72 -0.18 11.45 -3.61
C ARG A 72 -0.12 12.70 -2.77
N HIS A 73 1.00 12.95 -2.09
CA HIS A 73 1.18 14.17 -1.32
C HIS A 73 1.07 15.44 -2.19
N ARG A 74 1.69 15.44 -3.38
CA ARG A 74 1.58 16.56 -4.33
C ARG A 74 0.15 16.74 -4.83
N GLU A 75 -0.56 15.66 -5.12
CA GLU A 75 -1.97 15.69 -5.54
C GLU A 75 -2.88 16.20 -4.41
N GLU A 76 -2.66 15.76 -3.17
CA GLU A 76 -3.35 16.25 -1.97
C GLU A 76 -3.13 17.74 -1.76
N VAL A 77 -1.88 18.21 -1.88
CA VAL A 77 -1.54 19.63 -1.78
C VAL A 77 -2.15 20.43 -2.94
N ALA A 78 -2.12 19.90 -4.16
CA ALA A 78 -2.74 20.54 -5.32
C ALA A 78 -4.27 20.63 -5.17
N TRP A 79 -4.92 19.59 -4.67
CA TRP A 79 -6.34 19.58 -4.34
C TRP A 79 -6.65 20.57 -3.22
N ALA A 80 -5.88 20.56 -2.12
CA ALA A 80 -6.05 21.52 -1.03
C ALA A 80 -5.89 22.96 -1.54
N ARG A 81 -4.94 23.21 -2.45
CA ARG A 81 -4.77 24.50 -3.10
C ARG A 81 -5.93 24.86 -4.01
N SER A 82 -6.46 23.91 -4.80
CA SER A 82 -7.63 24.17 -5.64
C SER A 82 -8.87 24.49 -4.79
N VAL A 83 -9.05 23.81 -3.65
CA VAL A 83 -10.11 24.13 -2.68
C VAL A 83 -9.96 25.55 -2.11
N LEU A 84 -8.73 26.03 -1.94
CA LEU A 84 -8.45 27.42 -1.54
C LEU A 84 -8.65 28.42 -2.70
N ASP A 85 -8.32 28.04 -3.94
CA ASP A 85 -8.38 28.88 -5.15
C ASP A 85 -9.80 28.95 -5.77
N ASP A 86 -10.64 27.91 -5.61
CA ASP A 86 -12.07 27.88 -6.02
C ASP A 86 -12.93 28.89 -5.25
N ASN A 87 -12.30 29.66 -4.36
CA ASN A 87 -12.80 30.88 -3.79
C ASN A 87 -12.95 31.99 -4.85
N HIS A 88 -13.94 31.84 -5.72
CA HIS A 88 -14.53 32.92 -6.54
C HIS A 88 -15.22 33.98 -5.65
N GLY A 89 -14.43 34.61 -4.78
CA GLY A 89 -14.85 35.65 -3.85
C GLY A 89 -14.09 35.54 -2.53
N ALA A 90 -12.97 36.25 -2.43
CA ALA A 90 -12.19 36.49 -1.21
C ALA A 90 -13.03 36.42 0.09
N PRO A 91 -12.48 35.91 1.22
CA PRO A 91 -13.17 35.88 2.51
C PRO A 91 -13.28 37.31 3.04
N THR A 92 -14.18 38.09 2.47
CA THR A 92 -14.71 39.26 3.15
C THR A 92 -15.38 38.73 4.41
N LYS A 93 -15.09 39.38 5.54
CA LYS A 93 -15.69 39.17 6.87
C LYS A 93 -17.21 39.39 6.88
N ARG A 94 -17.94 39.02 5.83
CA ARG A 94 -19.40 39.04 5.80
C ARG A 94 -19.86 37.96 6.75
N ARG A 95 -20.55 38.35 7.82
CA ARG A 95 -21.26 37.39 8.69
C ARG A 95 -22.40 36.69 7.93
N THR A 96 -22.86 37.29 6.83
CA THR A 96 -24.05 36.85 6.09
C THR A 96 -23.68 36.25 4.73
N PRO A 97 -24.13 35.02 4.44
CA PRO A 97 -24.00 34.40 3.12
C PRO A 97 -24.68 35.19 2.01
N THR A 98 -24.15 35.13 0.79
CA THR A 98 -24.76 35.80 -0.37
C THR A 98 -26.09 35.14 -0.76
N ARG A 99 -26.96 35.87 -1.47
CA ARG A 99 -28.26 35.34 -1.95
C ARG A 99 -28.08 34.08 -2.82
N LYS A 100 -27.04 34.04 -3.66
CA LYS A 100 -26.71 32.88 -4.51
C LYS A 100 -26.38 31.64 -3.67
N VAL A 101 -25.53 31.82 -2.65
CA VAL A 101 -25.16 30.73 -1.73
C VAL A 101 -26.38 30.23 -0.95
N ARG A 102 -27.20 31.14 -0.40
CA ARG A 102 -28.43 30.74 0.30
C ARG A 102 -29.39 29.95 -0.57
N ALA A 103 -29.56 30.35 -1.84
CA ALA A 103 -30.41 29.62 -2.77
C ALA A 103 -29.87 28.21 -3.06
N ALA A 104 -28.55 28.08 -3.27
CA ALA A 104 -27.92 26.78 -3.49
C ALA A 104 -28.02 25.85 -2.27
N VAL A 105 -27.83 26.38 -1.06
CA VAL A 105 -28.01 25.62 0.19
C VAL A 105 -29.47 25.21 0.37
N TRP A 106 -30.41 26.11 0.07
CA TRP A 106 -31.84 25.80 0.16
C TRP A 106 -32.25 24.66 -0.78
N GLU A 107 -31.78 24.71 -2.03
CA GLU A 107 -32.02 23.66 -3.02
C GLU A 107 -31.40 22.33 -2.60
N ARG A 108 -30.13 22.34 -2.17
CA ARG A 108 -29.42 21.14 -1.70
C ARG A 108 -30.12 20.49 -0.51
N ASP A 109 -30.57 21.29 0.45
CA ASP A 109 -31.17 20.82 1.69
C ASP A 109 -32.68 20.53 1.53
N GLY A 110 -33.23 20.69 0.33
CA GLY A 110 -34.64 20.42 0.02
C GLY A 110 -35.62 21.28 0.81
N GLY A 111 -35.19 22.47 1.26
CA GLY A 111 -35.99 23.32 2.15
C GLY A 111 -36.38 22.62 3.47
N ALA A 112 -35.54 21.73 3.98
CA ALA A 112 -35.77 20.98 5.21
C ALA A 112 -34.55 21.00 6.16
N CYS A 113 -34.83 20.91 7.45
CA CYS A 113 -33.83 20.85 8.50
C CYS A 113 -32.96 19.59 8.34
N GLN A 114 -31.65 19.75 8.24
CA GLN A 114 -30.71 18.63 8.11
C GLN A 114 -30.57 17.82 9.40
N GLY A 115 -30.99 18.37 10.55
CA GLY A 115 -30.98 17.66 11.83
C GLY A 115 -32.21 16.82 12.12
N CYS A 116 -33.39 17.17 11.58
CA CYS A 116 -34.65 16.51 11.94
C CYS A 116 -35.70 16.42 10.82
N GLY A 117 -35.46 17.00 9.65
CA GLY A 117 -36.39 17.02 8.51
C GLY A 117 -37.53 18.04 8.59
N SER A 118 -37.66 18.80 9.68
CA SER A 118 -38.69 19.85 9.79
C SER A 118 -38.55 20.89 8.68
N THR A 119 -39.66 21.37 8.12
CA THR A 119 -39.70 22.46 7.13
C THR A 119 -40.07 23.81 7.74
N GLN A 120 -40.19 23.87 9.08
CA GLN A 120 -40.64 25.07 9.80
C GLN A 120 -39.47 25.77 10.50
N LEU A 121 -39.56 27.11 10.57
CA LEU A 121 -38.62 27.99 11.29
C LEU A 121 -37.15 27.71 10.93
N LEU A 122 -36.88 27.57 9.64
CA LEU A 122 -35.55 27.25 9.12
C LEU A 122 -34.60 28.45 9.17
N GLN A 123 -33.37 28.17 9.57
CA GLN A 123 -32.28 29.11 9.69
C GLN A 123 -31.06 28.55 8.96
N PHE A 124 -30.30 29.44 8.32
CA PHE A 124 -28.98 29.09 7.78
C PHE A 124 -27.98 29.09 8.93
N ASP A 125 -27.41 27.93 9.20
CA ASP A 125 -26.41 27.71 10.23
C ASP A 125 -25.08 27.28 9.62
N HIS A 126 -23.97 27.68 10.25
CA HIS A 126 -22.63 27.28 9.85
C HIS A 126 -22.23 25.98 10.54
N ILE A 127 -21.93 24.92 9.78
CA ILE A 127 -21.45 23.63 10.31
C ILE A 127 -20.22 23.86 11.19
N ILE A 128 -19.22 24.56 10.67
CA ILE A 128 -18.08 25.09 11.43
C ILE A 128 -18.34 26.58 11.70
N PRO A 129 -18.41 27.02 12.99
CA PRO A 129 -18.63 28.43 13.31
C PRO A 129 -17.57 29.35 12.71
N LEU A 130 -17.97 30.56 12.31
CA LEU A 130 -17.04 31.58 11.80
C LEU A 130 -15.91 31.89 12.80
N ALA A 131 -16.20 31.88 14.11
CA ALA A 131 -15.20 32.10 15.16
C ALA A 131 -14.11 31.02 15.22
N LYS A 132 -14.40 29.80 14.72
CA LYS A 132 -13.47 28.67 14.64
C LYS A 132 -12.86 28.53 13.22
N GLY A 133 -12.93 29.57 12.39
CA GLY A 133 -12.39 29.56 11.03
C GLY A 133 -13.35 29.04 9.95
N GLY A 134 -14.64 28.89 10.25
CA GLY A 134 -15.65 28.52 9.27
C GLY A 134 -15.80 29.54 8.13
N SER A 135 -16.25 29.07 6.96
CA SER A 135 -16.49 29.89 5.77
C SER A 135 -17.99 30.05 5.47
N ASN A 136 -18.35 30.99 4.60
CA ASN A 136 -19.71 31.08 4.02
C ASN A 136 -19.88 30.22 2.76
N ALA A 137 -19.04 29.20 2.58
CA ALA A 137 -19.18 28.29 1.45
C ALA A 137 -20.48 27.48 1.58
N ILE A 138 -21.05 27.07 0.44
CA ILE A 138 -22.23 26.19 0.38
C ILE A 138 -21.98 24.92 1.23
N THR A 139 -20.77 24.37 1.17
CA THR A 139 -20.35 23.18 1.92
C THR A 139 -20.30 23.37 3.43
N ASN A 140 -20.17 24.60 3.95
CA ASN A 140 -20.12 24.88 5.38
C ASN A 140 -21.44 25.45 5.94
N LEU A 141 -22.47 25.59 5.11
CA LEU A 141 -23.79 26.04 5.53
C LEU A 141 -24.78 24.87 5.50
N GLN A 142 -25.78 24.92 6.37
CA GLN A 142 -26.89 23.97 6.45
C GLN A 142 -28.18 24.67 6.88
N LEU A 143 -29.33 24.11 6.52
CA LEU A 143 -30.63 24.48 7.08
C LEU A 143 -30.89 23.73 8.38
N LEU A 144 -31.15 24.45 9.46
CA LEU A 144 -31.63 23.89 10.73
C LEU A 144 -32.92 24.58 11.16
N CYS A 145 -33.84 23.84 11.78
CA CYS A 145 -34.93 24.47 12.52
C CYS A 145 -34.39 25.10 13.81
N ASP A 146 -35.15 26.04 14.36
CA ASP A 146 -34.80 26.74 15.61
C ASP A 146 -34.39 25.79 16.76
N THR A 147 -35.13 24.69 16.99
CA THR A 147 -34.79 23.69 18.02
C THR A 147 -33.43 23.02 17.77
N CYS A 148 -33.15 22.60 16.54
CA CYS A 148 -31.88 21.97 16.19
C CYS A 148 -30.72 22.97 16.26
N ASN A 149 -30.96 24.21 15.83
CA ASN A 149 -29.95 25.26 15.86
C ASN A 149 -29.55 25.64 17.30
N GLN A 150 -30.53 25.76 18.21
CA GLN A 150 -30.28 26.01 19.64
C GLN A 150 -29.49 24.87 20.29
N ARG A 151 -29.87 23.61 20.01
CA ARG A 151 -29.15 22.42 20.51
C ARG A 151 -27.69 22.40 20.06
N LYS A 152 -27.44 22.71 18.79
CA LYS A 152 -26.07 22.82 18.24
C LYS A 152 -25.29 23.93 18.91
N SER A 153 -25.90 25.10 19.08
CA SER A 153 -25.26 26.27 19.73
C SER A 153 -24.91 26.00 21.20
N ALA A 154 -25.68 25.20 21.91
CA ALA A 154 -25.38 24.79 23.29
C ALA A 154 -24.20 23.80 23.40
N SER A 155 -23.77 23.19 22.30
CA SER A 155 -22.79 22.10 22.28
C SER A 155 -21.44 22.47 21.63
N ILE A 156 -21.22 23.76 21.30
CA ILE A 156 -20.08 24.27 20.51
C ILE A 156 -19.34 25.37 21.26
#